data_AF-A0A950MN48-F1
#
_entry.id   AF-A0A950MN48-F1
#
_cell.length_a   1.000
_cell.length_b   1.000
_cell.length_c   1.000
_cell.angle_alpha   90.00
_cell.angle_beta   90.00
_cell.angle_gamma   90.00
#
_symmetry.space_group_name_H-M   'P 1'
#
loop_
_entity.id
_entity.type
_entity.pdbx_description
1 polymer ?
#
loop_
_entity_poly.entity_id
_entity_poly.type
_entity_poly.pdbx_seq_one_letter_code
_entity_poly.pdbx_strand_id
1 'polypeptide(L)'
;GDVDKLLDSYDVERHEAITKGVEVLTDRLSRFGLFTSQNTRSVLLGIIGKLIRFPIFQRRALMTMTMLGTRYRHSPLFFGRSSLIGYRSPEVGALAEYRPSLFLYQPSEDVSAAANALDIPDLQVAETNNWAAWKCSQPFAALVRPDGIVGYFQRDPTPDDLRQNVRAALGFSKPVSR
;
A
#
# COMPACT_ATOMS: atom_id res chain seq x y z
N GLY A 1 -0.47 7.07 -20.75
CA GLY A 1 0.41 6.37 -19.80
C GLY A 1 1.33 5.46 -20.57
N ASP A 2 2.42 5.04 -19.96
CA ASP A 2 3.33 4.05 -20.51
C ASP A 2 2.80 2.66 -20.13
N VAL A 3 2.05 2.03 -21.04
CA VAL A 3 1.31 0.79 -20.79
C VAL A 3 2.26 -0.34 -20.41
N ASP A 4 3.43 -0.40 -21.03
CA ASP A 4 4.43 -1.45 -20.80
C ASP A 4 4.96 -1.38 -19.36
N LYS A 5 5.23 -0.17 -18.84
CA LYS A 5 5.62 0.01 -17.43
C LYS A 5 4.55 -0.43 -16.44
N LEU A 6 3.27 -0.20 -16.77
CA LEU A 6 2.16 -0.65 -15.93
C LEU A 6 2.09 -2.18 -15.92
N LEU A 7 2.25 -2.82 -17.08
CA LEU A 7 2.26 -4.28 -17.19
C LEU A 7 3.46 -4.91 -16.46
N ASP A 8 4.66 -4.36 -16.64
CA ASP A 8 5.87 -4.82 -15.93
C ASP A 8 5.70 -4.70 -14.42
N SER A 9 5.11 -3.59 -13.94
CA SER A 9 4.84 -3.40 -12.51
C SER A 9 3.86 -4.44 -11.98
N TYR A 10 2.85 -4.81 -12.77
CA TYR A 10 1.84 -5.79 -12.39
C TYR A 10 2.47 -7.17 -12.20
N ASP A 11 3.34 -7.60 -13.12
CA ASP A 11 4.00 -8.90 -13.04
C ASP A 11 4.91 -9.00 -11.81
N VAL A 12 5.71 -7.95 -11.55
CA VAL A 12 6.58 -7.89 -10.36
C VAL A 12 5.77 -7.91 -9.06
N GLU A 13 4.72 -7.09 -8.98
CA GLU A 13 3.87 -6.98 -7.79
C GLU A 13 3.12 -8.29 -7.49
N ARG A 14 2.54 -8.92 -8.51
CA ARG A 14 1.78 -10.17 -8.37
C ARG A 14 2.67 -11.36 -8.07
N HIS A 15 3.82 -11.48 -8.75
CA HIS A 15 4.74 -12.57 -8.52
C HIS A 15 5.26 -12.57 -7.08
N GLU A 16 5.62 -11.40 -6.53
CA GLU A 16 6.05 -11.27 -5.13
C GLU A 16 4.93 -11.66 -4.14
N ALA A 17 3.70 -11.21 -4.38
CA ALA A 17 2.57 -11.52 -3.50
C ALA A 17 2.25 -13.02 -3.44
N ILE A 18 2.29 -13.70 -4.60
CA ILE A 18 2.01 -15.14 -4.70
C ILE A 18 3.14 -15.95 -4.03
N THR A 19 4.39 -15.71 -4.45
CA THR A 19 5.53 -16.52 -4.01
C THR A 19 5.87 -16.32 -2.53
N LYS A 20 5.82 -15.08 -2.02
CA LYS A 20 6.22 -14.80 -0.62
C LYS A 20 5.07 -14.86 0.38
N GLY A 21 3.84 -14.67 -0.06
CA GLY A 21 2.66 -14.64 0.82
C GLY A 21 2.06 -16.02 0.99
N VAL A 22 1.41 -16.50 -0.06
CA VAL A 22 0.54 -17.69 0.01
C VAL A 22 1.37 -18.96 0.07
N GLU A 23 2.38 -19.10 -0.79
CA GLU A 23 3.14 -20.35 -0.90
C GLU A 23 3.93 -20.64 0.37
N VAL A 24 4.66 -19.66 0.91
CA VAL A 24 5.48 -19.87 2.12
C VAL A 24 4.63 -20.17 3.35
N LEU A 25 3.50 -19.47 3.52
CA LEU A 25 2.62 -19.72 4.66
C LEU A 25 1.94 -21.08 4.54
N THR A 26 1.43 -21.41 3.35
CA THR A 26 0.73 -22.67 3.09
C THR A 26 1.70 -23.85 3.18
N ASP A 27 2.90 -23.75 2.63
CA ASP A 27 3.94 -24.78 2.74
C ASP A 27 4.36 -25.00 4.21
N ARG A 28 4.52 -23.92 4.99
CA ARG A 28 4.81 -24.05 6.43
C ARG A 28 3.67 -24.71 7.20
N LEU A 29 2.42 -24.34 6.92
CA LEU A 29 1.25 -24.95 7.55
C LEU A 29 1.09 -26.42 7.13
N SER A 30 1.32 -26.74 5.86
CA SER A 30 1.30 -28.10 5.33
C SER A 30 2.40 -28.95 5.95
N ARG A 31 3.63 -28.46 6.04
CA ARG A 31 4.72 -29.17 6.73
C ARG A 31 4.41 -29.35 8.22
N PHE A 32 3.87 -28.33 8.87
CA PHE A 32 3.46 -28.42 10.26
C PHE A 32 2.36 -29.47 10.46
N GLY A 33 1.38 -29.54 9.55
CA GLY A 33 0.42 -30.62 9.51
C GLY A 33 1.13 -31.96 9.33
N LEU A 34 1.71 -32.20 8.16
CA LEU A 34 2.14 -33.53 7.74
C LEU A 34 3.27 -34.14 8.59
N PHE A 35 4.20 -33.35 9.13
CA PHE A 35 5.42 -33.86 9.76
C PHE A 35 5.44 -33.77 11.30
N THR A 36 4.44 -33.15 11.93
CA THR A 36 4.42 -33.01 13.39
C THR A 36 3.71 -34.20 14.04
N SER A 37 4.35 -34.83 15.03
CA SER A 37 3.72 -35.91 15.81
C SER A 37 2.40 -35.46 16.44
N GLN A 38 1.43 -36.37 16.57
CA GLN A 38 0.08 -36.04 17.04
C GLN A 38 0.06 -35.38 18.42
N ASN A 39 0.95 -35.81 19.32
CA ASN A 39 1.09 -35.23 20.66
C ASN A 39 1.66 -33.80 20.60
N THR A 40 2.71 -33.58 19.81
CA THR A 40 3.30 -32.26 19.63
C THR A 40 2.30 -31.29 18.98
N ARG A 41 1.51 -31.76 18.01
CA ARG A 41 0.50 -30.94 17.33
C ARG A 41 -0.56 -30.43 18.31
N SER A 42 -1.09 -31.29 19.17
CA SER A 42 -2.12 -30.91 20.16
C SER A 42 -1.62 -29.86 21.15
N VAL A 43 -0.38 -30.01 21.64
CA VAL A 43 0.25 -29.01 22.54
C VAL A 43 0.40 -27.67 21.82
N LEU A 44 0.91 -27.68 20.59
CA LEU A 44 1.15 -26.45 19.84
C LEU A 44 -0.16 -25.75 19.44
N LEU A 45 -1.18 -26.50 19.03
CA LEU A 45 -2.53 -25.96 18.77
C LEU A 45 -3.14 -25.36 20.04
N GLY A 46 -2.91 -25.95 21.21
CA GLY A 46 -3.32 -25.37 22.49
C GLY A 46 -2.64 -24.03 22.77
N ILE A 47 -1.35 -23.90 22.48
CA ILE A 47 -0.60 -22.65 22.63
C ILE A 47 -1.10 -21.60 21.63
N ILE A 48 -1.24 -21.97 20.35
CA ILE A 48 -1.77 -21.08 19.30
C ILE A 48 -3.19 -20.63 19.66
N GLY A 49 -4.06 -21.53 20.12
CA GLY A 49 -5.43 -21.20 20.53
C GLY A 49 -5.47 -20.21 21.69
N LYS A 50 -4.52 -20.29 22.64
CA LYS A 50 -4.38 -19.28 23.70
C LYS A 50 -3.83 -17.96 23.15
N LEU A 51 -2.86 -17.98 22.26
CA LEU A 51 -2.30 -16.77 21.63
C LEU A 51 -3.33 -16.03 20.76
N ILE A 52 -4.15 -16.76 20.02
CA ILE A 52 -5.26 -16.21 19.23
C ILE A 52 -6.38 -15.66 20.13
N ARG A 53 -6.34 -15.77 21.46
CA ARG A 53 -7.31 -15.04 22.31
C ARG A 53 -6.92 -13.58 22.54
N PHE A 54 -5.66 -13.21 22.30
CA PHE A 54 -5.22 -11.84 22.46
C PHE A 54 -5.60 -11.02 21.21
N PRO A 55 -6.26 -9.86 21.37
CA PRO A 55 -6.81 -9.09 20.25
C PRO A 55 -5.74 -8.64 19.24
N ILE A 56 -4.50 -8.39 19.70
CA ILE A 56 -3.38 -8.02 18.83
C ILE A 56 -3.02 -9.17 17.88
N PHE A 57 -2.98 -10.40 18.38
CA PHE A 57 -2.66 -11.58 17.59
C PHE A 57 -3.82 -11.98 16.68
N GLN A 58 -5.07 -11.88 17.16
CA GLN A 58 -6.26 -12.06 16.32
C GLN A 58 -6.23 -11.14 15.11
N ARG A 59 -6.04 -9.83 15.36
CA ARG A 59 -6.01 -8.83 14.29
C ARG A 59 -4.89 -9.12 13.30
N ARG A 60 -3.70 -9.48 13.76
CA ARG A 60 -2.58 -9.84 12.88
C ARG A 60 -2.86 -11.11 12.08
N ALA A 61 -3.40 -12.15 12.70
CA ALA A 61 -3.75 -13.39 12.02
C ALA A 61 -4.82 -13.13 10.95
N LEU A 62 -5.86 -12.39 11.29
CA LEU A 62 -6.94 -12.02 10.37
C LEU A 62 -6.41 -11.18 9.19
N MET A 63 -5.58 -10.17 9.45
CA MET A 63 -4.95 -9.36 8.40
C MET A 63 -4.10 -10.19 7.44
N THR A 64 -3.38 -11.18 7.95
CA THR A 64 -2.58 -12.10 7.12
C THR A 64 -3.47 -13.03 6.31
N MET A 65 -4.47 -13.67 6.94
CA MET A 65 -5.37 -14.62 6.29
C MET A 65 -6.24 -13.96 5.21
N THR A 66 -6.64 -12.71 5.42
CA THR A 66 -7.46 -11.93 4.47
C THR A 66 -6.61 -11.16 3.44
N MET A 67 -5.29 -11.31 3.47
CA MET A 67 -4.36 -10.55 2.61
C MET A 67 -4.47 -9.02 2.75
N LEU A 68 -5.13 -8.51 3.78
CA LEU A 68 -5.24 -7.08 4.06
C LEU A 68 -3.91 -6.50 4.56
N GLY A 69 -3.04 -7.34 5.13
CA GLY A 69 -1.69 -6.98 5.54
C GLY A 69 -0.63 -7.09 4.44
N THR A 70 -1.02 -7.42 3.21
CA THR A 70 -0.07 -7.58 2.10
C THR A 70 0.59 -6.25 1.78
N ARG A 71 1.91 -6.29 1.56
CA ARG A 71 2.70 -5.13 1.15
C ARG A 71 3.46 -5.48 -0.10
N TYR A 72 3.32 -4.66 -1.14
CA TYR A 72 4.23 -4.68 -2.27
C TYR A 72 5.52 -3.99 -1.84
N ARG A 73 6.64 -4.72 -1.87
CA ARG A 73 7.93 -4.17 -1.41
C ARG A 73 8.69 -3.49 -2.54
N HIS A 74 8.51 -4.00 -3.75
CA HIS A 74 9.23 -3.57 -4.93
C HIS A 74 8.21 -3.27 -6.02
N SER A 75 8.11 -2.00 -6.40
CA SER A 75 7.41 -1.59 -7.61
C SER A 75 8.17 -0.41 -8.20
N PRO A 76 8.38 -0.38 -9.53
CA PRO A 76 8.95 0.78 -10.20
C PRO A 76 8.04 2.02 -10.12
N LEU A 77 6.77 1.82 -9.71
CA LEU A 77 5.77 2.88 -9.56
C LEU A 77 5.70 3.44 -8.13
N PHE A 78 6.59 3.01 -7.23
CA PHE A 78 6.64 3.51 -5.88
C PHE A 78 7.61 4.68 -5.73
N PHE A 79 7.08 5.82 -5.30
CA PHE A 79 7.84 7.07 -5.18
C PHE A 79 7.69 7.70 -3.79
N GLY A 80 8.70 8.47 -3.39
CA GLY A 80 8.72 9.18 -2.11
C GLY A 80 9.29 8.35 -0.96
N ARG A 81 8.99 8.76 0.28
CA ARG A 81 9.59 8.22 1.51
C ARG A 81 8.52 8.03 2.59
N SER A 82 8.02 6.80 2.71
CA SER A 82 7.19 6.40 3.85
C SER A 82 7.20 4.90 4.07
N SER A 83 6.97 4.51 5.33
CA SER A 83 6.71 3.12 5.68
C SER A 83 5.39 2.59 5.10
N LEU A 84 4.48 3.48 4.69
CA LEU A 84 3.17 3.12 4.14
C LEU A 84 3.19 2.81 2.63
N ILE A 85 4.27 3.13 1.93
CA ILE A 85 4.38 2.84 0.50
C ILE A 85 4.29 1.32 0.28
N GLY A 86 3.43 0.94 -0.67
CA GLY A 86 3.11 -0.44 -1.01
C GLY A 86 2.13 -1.13 -0.05
N TYR A 87 1.63 -0.44 0.97
CA TYR A 87 0.50 -0.91 1.78
C TYR A 87 -0.83 -0.40 1.23
N ARG A 88 -1.93 -1.05 1.63
CA ARG A 88 -3.27 -0.51 1.42
C ARG A 88 -3.43 0.85 2.10
N SER A 89 -4.20 1.72 1.46
CA SER A 89 -4.58 3.02 1.99
C SER A 89 -5.25 2.86 3.36
N PRO A 90 -4.89 3.71 4.33
CA PRO A 90 -5.63 3.80 5.58
C PRO A 90 -7.02 4.45 5.41
N GLU A 91 -7.26 5.16 4.29
CA GLU A 91 -8.54 5.80 3.98
C GLU A 91 -9.49 4.82 3.30
N VAL A 92 -10.60 4.49 3.98
CA VAL A 92 -11.58 3.51 3.49
C VAL A 92 -12.28 3.99 2.22
N GLY A 93 -12.53 5.29 2.08
CA GLY A 93 -13.15 5.86 0.88
C GLY A 93 -12.35 5.57 -0.40
N ALA A 94 -11.02 5.69 -0.31
CA ALA A 94 -10.12 5.39 -1.43
C ALA A 94 -10.18 3.92 -1.89
N LEU A 95 -10.58 3.01 -1.00
CA LEU A 95 -10.70 1.58 -1.30
C LEU A 95 -12.01 1.24 -2.02
N ALA A 96 -13.02 2.10 -1.94
CA ALA A 96 -14.35 1.84 -2.51
C ALA A 96 -14.50 2.41 -3.93
N GLU A 97 -13.82 3.52 -4.24
CA GLU A 97 -14.09 4.30 -5.46
C GLU A 97 -13.33 3.83 -6.70
N TYR A 98 -12.36 2.90 -6.57
CA TYR A 98 -11.52 2.36 -7.66
C TYR A 98 -10.91 3.45 -8.58
N ARG A 99 -10.64 4.63 -8.02
CA ARG A 99 -10.05 5.79 -8.70
C ARG A 99 -8.76 6.16 -7.99
N PRO A 100 -7.78 6.76 -8.70
CA PRO A 100 -6.61 7.29 -8.03
C PRO A 100 -7.00 8.48 -7.17
N SER A 101 -6.57 8.50 -5.91
CA SER A 101 -6.89 9.56 -4.95
C SER A 101 -5.60 10.12 -4.34
N LEU A 102 -5.40 11.43 -4.45
CA LEU A 102 -4.31 12.17 -3.84
C LEU A 102 -4.81 12.83 -2.55
N PHE A 103 -4.31 12.35 -1.42
CA PHE A 103 -4.59 12.87 -0.09
C PHE A 103 -3.54 13.89 0.33
N LEU A 104 -3.99 15.06 0.76
CA LEU A 104 -3.16 16.14 1.27
C LEU A 104 -3.48 16.37 2.76
N TYR A 105 -2.45 16.48 3.60
CA TYR A 105 -2.60 16.89 5.00
C TYR A 105 -1.87 18.21 5.19
N GLN A 106 -2.60 19.22 5.67
CA GLN A 106 -2.08 20.58 5.88
C GLN A 106 -1.24 21.11 4.69
N PRO A 107 -1.73 21.04 3.43
CA PRO A 107 -0.96 21.50 2.29
C PRO A 107 -0.74 23.02 2.34
N SER A 108 0.40 23.49 1.83
CA SER A 108 0.53 24.90 1.47
C SER A 108 -0.35 25.23 0.27
N GLU A 109 -0.66 26.52 0.07
CA GLU A 109 -1.48 26.98 -1.04
C GLU A 109 -0.89 26.57 -2.40
N ASP A 110 0.43 26.71 -2.57
CA ASP A 110 1.14 26.31 -3.79
C ASP A 110 1.02 24.80 -4.07
N VAL A 111 1.06 23.98 -3.03
CA VAL A 111 0.95 22.51 -3.13
C VAL A 111 -0.48 22.12 -3.50
N SER A 112 -1.49 22.77 -2.90
CA SER A 112 -2.89 22.54 -3.24
C SER A 112 -3.19 22.98 -4.68
N ALA A 113 -2.69 24.15 -5.10
CA ALA A 113 -2.81 24.61 -6.48
C ALA A 113 -2.14 23.65 -7.47
N ALA A 114 -0.93 23.18 -7.15
CA ALA A 114 -0.21 22.22 -7.98
C ALA A 114 -0.92 20.87 -8.08
N ALA A 115 -1.51 20.37 -6.99
CA ALA A 115 -2.28 19.13 -6.97
C ALA A 115 -3.50 19.20 -7.90
N ASN A 116 -4.23 20.30 -7.87
CA ASN A 116 -5.39 20.52 -8.75
C ASN A 116 -4.98 20.72 -10.22
N ALA A 117 -3.76 21.22 -10.46
CA ALA A 117 -3.22 21.44 -11.81
C ALA A 117 -2.52 20.21 -12.42
N LEU A 118 -2.59 19.03 -11.80
CA LEU A 118 -1.88 17.83 -12.29
C LEU A 118 -2.39 17.30 -13.63
N ASP A 119 -3.62 17.67 -14.04
CA ASP A 119 -4.27 17.24 -15.28
C ASP A 119 -4.15 15.72 -15.50
N ILE A 120 -4.61 14.96 -14.51
CA ILE A 120 -4.66 13.50 -14.53
C ILE A 120 -6.13 13.09 -14.58
N PRO A 121 -6.55 12.32 -15.60
CA PRO A 121 -7.91 11.83 -15.69
C PRO A 121 -8.33 11.08 -14.42
N ASP A 122 -9.54 11.37 -13.93
CA ASP A 122 -10.17 10.72 -12.78
C ASP A 122 -9.40 10.80 -11.45
N LEU A 123 -8.35 11.62 -11.36
CA LEU A 123 -7.65 11.86 -10.11
C LEU A 123 -8.53 12.67 -9.17
N GLN A 124 -8.87 12.07 -8.04
CA GLN A 124 -9.53 12.77 -6.94
C GLN A 124 -8.46 13.41 -6.05
N VAL A 125 -8.55 14.72 -5.83
CA VAL A 125 -7.73 15.41 -4.84
C VAL A 125 -8.60 15.67 -3.62
N ALA A 126 -8.11 15.26 -2.44
CA ALA A 126 -8.84 15.42 -1.20
C ALA A 126 -7.90 15.83 -0.07
N GLU A 127 -8.37 16.69 0.83
CA GLU A 127 -7.70 16.92 2.09
C GLU A 127 -8.10 15.84 3.10
N THR A 128 -7.14 15.38 3.89
CA THR A 128 -7.38 14.47 5.02
C THR A 128 -6.98 15.16 6.31
N ASN A 129 -7.69 14.84 7.40
CA ASN A 129 -7.32 15.22 8.76
C ASN A 129 -6.77 14.02 9.55
N ASN A 130 -6.66 12.84 8.93
CA ASN A 130 -6.35 11.58 9.60
C ASN A 130 -4.85 11.27 9.65
N TRP A 131 -4.06 12.25 10.08
CA TRP A 131 -2.59 12.15 10.16
C TRP A 131 -2.11 10.91 10.96
N ALA A 132 -2.90 10.47 11.94
CA ALA A 132 -2.59 9.34 12.79
C ALA A 132 -2.60 8.02 12.01
N ALA A 133 -3.60 7.80 11.15
CA ALA A 133 -3.65 6.60 10.31
C ALA A 133 -2.55 6.62 9.24
N TRP A 134 -2.21 7.80 8.74
CA TRP A 134 -1.08 8.03 7.84
C TRP A 134 0.30 8.04 8.53
N LYS A 135 0.34 7.93 9.87
CA LYS A 135 1.57 7.92 10.68
C LYS A 135 2.51 9.08 10.37
N CYS A 136 1.94 10.25 10.07
CA CYS A 136 2.69 11.44 9.69
C CYS A 136 1.97 12.69 10.19
N SER A 137 2.51 13.31 11.23
CA SER A 137 1.96 14.55 11.80
C SER A 137 2.42 15.83 11.10
N GLN A 138 3.39 15.72 10.18
CA GLN A 138 3.86 16.82 9.34
C GLN A 138 2.99 16.93 8.08
N PRO A 139 2.94 18.10 7.42
CA PRO A 139 2.36 18.22 6.10
C PRO A 139 2.81 17.10 5.17
N PHE A 140 1.88 16.51 4.42
CA PHE A 140 2.22 15.44 3.49
C PHE A 140 1.28 15.39 2.29
N ALA A 141 1.75 14.72 1.25
CA ALA A 141 0.95 14.27 0.13
C ALA A 141 1.11 12.75 -0.03
N ALA A 142 -0.01 12.06 -0.22
CA ALA A 142 -0.05 10.62 -0.40
C ALA A 142 -0.96 10.25 -1.56
N LEU A 143 -0.44 9.53 -2.55
CA LEU A 143 -1.23 9.02 -3.65
C LEU A 143 -1.63 7.57 -3.39
N VAL A 144 -2.92 7.32 -3.47
CA VAL A 144 -3.52 5.99 -3.51
C VAL A 144 -3.83 5.66 -4.96
N ARG A 145 -3.31 4.53 -5.43
CA ARG A 145 -3.58 3.97 -6.75
C ARG A 145 -5.01 3.40 -6.83
N PRO A 146 -5.56 3.14 -8.03
CA PRO A 146 -6.91 2.57 -8.19
C PRO A 146 -7.13 1.22 -7.51
N ASP A 147 -6.06 0.46 -7.23
CA ASP A 147 -6.10 -0.81 -6.49
C ASP A 147 -6.12 -0.62 -4.96
N GLY A 148 -6.16 0.63 -4.49
CA GLY A 148 -6.17 0.99 -3.09
C GLY A 148 -4.81 0.96 -2.41
N ILE A 149 -3.71 0.83 -3.17
CA ILE A 149 -2.35 0.80 -2.62
C ILE A 149 -1.72 2.19 -2.64
N VAL A 150 -0.98 2.53 -1.58
CA VAL A 150 -0.21 3.78 -1.51
C VAL A 150 0.99 3.68 -2.46
N GLY A 151 0.90 4.38 -3.60
CA GLY A 151 1.93 4.41 -4.63
C GLY A 151 2.94 5.55 -4.46
N TYR A 152 2.52 6.66 -3.85
CA TYR A 152 3.41 7.77 -3.53
C TYR A 152 3.13 8.32 -2.15
N PHE A 153 4.19 8.70 -1.43
CA PHE A 153 4.07 9.40 -0.15
C PHE A 153 5.27 10.32 0.08
N GLN A 154 5.03 11.60 0.31
CA GLN A 154 6.08 12.58 0.59
C GLN A 154 5.67 13.48 1.75
N ARG A 155 6.62 13.70 2.67
CA ARG A 155 6.49 14.70 3.75
C ARG A 155 6.99 16.03 3.24
N ASP A 156 6.35 17.11 3.68
CA ASP A 156 6.62 18.49 3.31
C ASP A 156 6.83 18.62 1.78
N PRO A 157 5.84 18.19 0.97
CA PRO A 157 6.01 18.12 -0.49
C PRO A 157 6.15 19.50 -1.10
N THR A 158 6.98 19.62 -2.14
CA THR A 158 6.98 20.80 -3.01
C THR A 158 6.00 20.62 -4.18
N PRO A 159 5.57 21.70 -4.85
CA PRO A 159 4.78 21.63 -6.09
C PRO A 159 5.42 20.74 -7.16
N ASP A 160 6.74 20.78 -7.31
CA ASP A 160 7.46 20.00 -8.31
C ASP A 160 7.53 18.51 -7.95
N ASP A 161 7.65 18.19 -6.64
CA ASP A 161 7.56 16.81 -6.18
C ASP A 161 6.22 16.18 -6.57
N LEU A 162 5.12 16.92 -6.44
CA LEU A 162 3.79 16.45 -6.85
C LEU A 162 3.73 16.19 -8.36
N ARG A 163 4.08 17.20 -9.17
CA ARG A 163 4.01 17.11 -10.64
C ARG A 163 4.81 15.94 -11.19
N GLN A 164 6.01 15.75 -10.67
CA GLN A 164 6.90 14.70 -11.14
C GLN A 164 6.47 13.32 -10.63
N ASN A 165 6.24 13.18 -9.32
CA ASN A 165 6.15 11.85 -8.71
C ASN A 165 4.73 11.27 -8.74
N VAL A 166 3.68 12.10 -8.70
CA VAL A 166 2.30 11.60 -8.77
C VAL A 166 2.01 10.99 -10.14
N ARG A 167 2.42 11.67 -11.21
CA ARG A 167 2.29 11.14 -12.58
C ARG A 167 3.09 9.86 -12.77
N ALA A 168 4.34 9.83 -12.27
CA ALA A 168 5.18 8.65 -12.34
C ALA A 168 4.59 7.47 -11.57
N ALA A 169 4.01 7.71 -10.39
CA ALA A 169 3.36 6.68 -9.56
C ALA A 169 2.11 6.06 -10.20
N LEU A 170 1.52 6.74 -11.19
CA LEU A 170 0.41 6.22 -12.02
C LEU A 170 0.89 5.68 -13.38
N GLY A 171 2.20 5.55 -13.59
CA GLY A 171 2.77 5.03 -14.83
C GLY A 171 2.70 6.00 -16.01
N PHE A 172 2.46 7.29 -15.78
CA PHE A 172 2.67 8.29 -16.83
C PHE A 172 4.17 8.54 -16.99
N SER A 173 4.64 8.55 -18.24
CA SER A 173 6.01 8.95 -18.56
C SER A 173 6.26 10.39 -18.10
N LYS A 174 7.51 10.68 -17.68
CA LYS A 174 7.91 12.05 -17.38
C LYS A 174 7.57 12.93 -18.59
N PRO A 175 6.95 14.10 -18.41
CA PRO A 175 6.86 15.05 -19.50
C PRO A 175 8.29 15.32 -19.98
N VAL A 176 8.56 15.06 -21.26
CA VAL A 176 9.83 15.44 -21.87
C VAL A 176 9.84 16.96 -21.83
N SER A 177 10.62 17.53 -20.92
CA SER A 177 10.89 18.97 -20.90
C SER A 177 11.55 19.32 -22.24
N ARG A 178 10.77 19.99 -23.11
CA ARG A 178 11.27 20.62 -24.33
C ARG A 178 11.83 21.99 -23.98
#